data_AF-A0A955H5N6-F1
#
_entry.id   AF-A0A955H5N6-F1
#
_cell.length_a   1.000
_cell.length_b   1.000
_cell.length_c   1.000
_cell.angle_alpha   90.00
_cell.angle_beta   90.00
_cell.angle_gamma   90.00
#
_symmetry.space_group_name_H-M   'P 1'
#
loop_
_entity.id
_entity.type
_entity.pdbx_description
1 polymer ?
#
loop_
_entity_poly.entity_id
_entity_poly.type
_entity_poly.pdbx_seq_one_letter_code
_entity_poly.pdbx_strand_id
1 'polypeptide(L)'
;MQSKSLLIAIAAFAVTTTGVQAYGGVEKLARAGINKEQIQAFEEARELRESGDLKSARDRLVKAGIDEETLKKVREAKKMVHSAIQEAVENKDYETFKVAIADSPLSDIVTTKSDFDLFVEAHELKMEGEWIEAEEIFSELGINRHGKPRNHFGMRGHVLSDLDDVQREAFQVARQSNDRETMHAILKEAGVELHHRHREQKPIKWIE
;
A
#
# COMPACT_ATOMS: atom_id res chain seq x y z
N MET A 1 28.55 -8.23 20.62
CA MET A 1 27.39 -7.49 21.15
C MET A 1 26.49 -7.16 19.98
N GLN A 2 25.21 -7.56 20.02
CA GLN A 2 24.25 -7.16 18.98
C GLN A 2 24.03 -5.64 19.05
N SER A 3 24.09 -4.96 17.91
CA SER A 3 24.01 -3.51 17.86
C SER A 3 22.60 -3.04 18.25
N LYS A 4 22.52 -1.91 18.97
CA LYS A 4 21.23 -1.27 19.29
C LYS A 4 20.44 -0.94 18.01
N SER A 5 21.15 -0.67 16.90
CA SER A 5 20.57 -0.47 15.57
C SER A 5 19.91 -1.73 15.00
N LEU A 6 20.49 -2.92 15.18
CA LEU A 6 19.85 -4.19 14.81
C LEU A 6 18.56 -4.43 15.61
N LEU A 7 18.59 -4.15 16.92
CA LEU A 7 17.41 -4.31 17.78
C LEU A 7 16.27 -3.35 17.38
N ILE A 8 16.61 -2.11 17.02
CA ILE A 8 15.64 -1.13 16.51
C ILE A 8 15.15 -1.53 15.11
N ALA A 9 16.02 -2.05 14.24
CA ALA A 9 15.66 -2.50 12.89
C ALA A 9 14.74 -3.73 12.93
N ILE A 10 15.00 -4.69 13.82
CA ILE A 10 14.13 -5.85 14.06
C ILE A 10 12.78 -5.39 14.61
N ALA A 11 12.76 -4.47 15.58
CA ALA A 11 11.52 -3.92 16.11
C ALA A 11 10.73 -3.14 15.05
N ALA A 12 11.38 -2.31 14.23
CA ALA A 12 10.73 -1.55 13.16
C ALA A 12 10.22 -2.43 12.01
N PHE A 13 10.96 -3.48 11.68
CA PHE A 13 10.54 -4.49 10.71
C PHE A 13 9.35 -5.27 11.24
N ALA A 14 9.40 -5.73 12.50
CA ALA A 14 8.28 -6.36 13.16
C ALA A 14 7.06 -5.43 13.21
N VAL A 15 7.20 -4.11 13.39
CA VAL A 15 6.07 -3.16 13.51
C VAL A 15 5.32 -2.89 12.19
N THR A 16 5.90 -3.14 11.02
CA THR A 16 5.36 -2.61 9.75
C THR A 16 4.74 -3.65 8.82
N THR A 17 4.80 -4.94 9.16
CA THR A 17 4.66 -5.98 8.14
C THR A 17 3.52 -6.93 8.48
N THR A 18 2.47 -6.86 7.66
CA THR A 18 1.60 -8.01 7.36
C THR A 18 2.50 -9.18 6.90
N GLY A 19 2.11 -10.44 7.11
CA GLY A 19 3.01 -11.62 7.08
C GLY A 19 3.79 -11.89 5.78
N VAL A 20 4.36 -13.09 5.62
CA VAL A 20 5.18 -13.48 4.44
C VAL A 20 4.52 -13.14 3.09
N GLN A 21 3.18 -13.14 3.04
CA GLN A 21 2.37 -12.70 1.90
C GLN A 21 2.59 -11.22 1.50
N ALA A 22 2.88 -10.32 2.44
CA ALA A 22 3.14 -8.89 2.18
C ALA A 22 4.48 -8.60 1.48
N TYR A 23 5.31 -9.63 1.33
CA TYR A 23 6.60 -9.56 0.63
C TYR A 23 6.56 -10.29 -0.72
N GLY A 24 5.36 -10.60 -1.21
CA GLY A 24 5.18 -11.35 -2.45
C GLY A 24 5.48 -12.83 -2.29
N GLY A 25 5.31 -13.41 -1.10
CA GLY A 25 5.29 -14.85 -0.90
C GLY A 25 6.59 -15.51 -0.45
N VAL A 26 6.45 -16.76 -0.03
CA VAL A 26 7.55 -17.67 0.38
C VAL A 26 8.57 -17.83 -0.75
N GLU A 27 8.09 -17.90 -1.99
CA GLU A 27 8.95 -18.14 -3.17
C GLU A 27 9.88 -16.96 -3.44
N LYS A 28 9.39 -15.72 -3.33
CA LYS A 28 10.22 -14.52 -3.59
C LYS A 28 11.25 -14.28 -2.49
N LEU A 29 10.92 -14.61 -1.24
CA LEU A 29 11.90 -14.59 -0.15
C LEU A 29 12.95 -15.71 -0.31
N ALA A 30 12.55 -16.90 -0.76
CA ALA A 30 13.48 -17.98 -1.05
C ALA A 30 14.47 -17.59 -2.18
N ARG A 31 13.99 -16.93 -3.23
CA ARG A 31 14.85 -16.37 -4.30
C ARG A 31 15.82 -15.30 -3.79
N ALA A 32 15.45 -14.57 -2.73
CA ALA A 32 16.33 -13.61 -2.06
C ALA A 32 17.35 -14.25 -1.10
N GLY A 33 17.44 -15.59 -1.09
CA GLY A 33 18.38 -16.34 -0.26
C GLY A 33 17.92 -16.51 1.19
N ILE A 34 16.62 -16.32 1.48
CA ILE A 34 16.06 -16.52 2.80
C ILE A 34 15.57 -17.96 2.93
N ASN A 35 16.09 -18.67 3.92
CA ASN A 35 15.78 -20.09 4.08
C ASN A 35 14.41 -20.31 4.76
N LYS A 36 13.93 -21.55 4.72
CA LYS A 36 12.62 -21.93 5.30
C LYS A 36 12.51 -21.63 6.80
N GLU A 37 13.58 -21.84 7.56
CA GLU A 37 13.59 -21.59 9.01
C GLU A 37 13.47 -20.10 9.33
N GLN A 38 14.12 -19.24 8.54
CA GLN A 38 14.01 -17.78 8.63
C GLN A 38 12.61 -17.30 8.23
N ILE A 39 12.02 -17.87 7.18
CA ILE A 39 10.64 -17.55 6.76
C ILE A 39 9.65 -17.90 7.87
N GLN A 40 9.74 -19.11 8.43
CA GLN A 40 8.90 -19.54 9.55
C GLN A 40 9.10 -18.65 10.79
N ALA A 41 10.34 -18.23 11.06
CA ALA A 41 10.62 -17.32 12.16
C ALA A 41 9.96 -15.94 11.97
N PHE A 42 9.82 -15.44 10.74
CA PHE A 42 9.06 -14.22 10.47
C PHE A 42 7.55 -14.40 10.74
N GLU A 43 6.98 -15.56 10.42
CA GLU A 43 5.58 -15.88 10.71
C GLU A 43 5.31 -15.96 12.21
N GLU A 44 6.11 -16.75 12.94
CA GLU A 44 5.97 -16.88 14.40
C GLU A 44 6.22 -15.55 15.12
N ALA A 45 7.20 -14.76 14.68
CA ALA A 45 7.45 -13.44 15.25
C ALA A 45 6.28 -12.47 15.02
N ARG A 46 5.53 -12.62 13.92
CA ARG A 46 4.31 -11.84 13.68
C ARG A 46 3.21 -12.21 14.65
N GLU A 47 2.94 -13.49 14.86
CA GLU A 47 1.92 -13.97 15.80
C GLU A 47 2.22 -13.50 17.23
N LEU A 48 3.48 -13.63 17.66
CA LEU A 48 3.95 -13.12 18.95
C LEU A 48 3.79 -11.61 19.07
N ARG A 49 3.95 -10.86 17.98
CA ARG A 49 3.68 -9.42 17.97
C ARG A 49 2.18 -9.12 18.07
N GLU A 50 1.34 -9.88 17.37
CA GLU A 50 -0.12 -9.69 17.41
C GLU A 50 -0.68 -9.96 18.82
N SER A 51 -0.05 -10.83 19.60
CA SER A 51 -0.35 -11.03 21.02
C SER A 51 0.33 -10.03 21.97
N GLY A 52 1.17 -9.13 21.46
CA GLY A 52 1.87 -8.08 22.23
C GLY A 52 3.23 -8.50 22.81
N ASP A 53 3.68 -9.73 22.59
CA ASP A 53 4.97 -10.24 23.07
C ASP A 53 6.13 -9.91 22.10
N LEU A 54 6.50 -8.63 22.10
CA LEU A 54 7.58 -8.10 21.26
C LEU A 54 8.95 -8.70 21.60
N LYS A 55 9.16 -9.12 22.85
CA LYS A 55 10.45 -9.68 23.28
C LYS A 55 10.64 -11.08 22.70
N SER A 56 9.63 -11.94 22.83
CA SER A 56 9.68 -13.28 22.25
C SER A 56 9.73 -13.24 20.73
N ALA A 57 9.01 -12.32 20.09
CA ALA A 57 9.08 -12.12 18.64
C ALA A 57 10.52 -11.82 18.18
N ARG A 58 11.20 -10.89 18.86
CA ARG A 58 12.59 -10.55 18.57
C ARG A 58 13.53 -11.74 18.81
N ASP A 59 13.40 -12.40 19.95
CA ASP A 59 14.27 -13.52 20.32
C ASP A 59 14.11 -14.69 19.32
N ARG A 60 12.90 -14.89 18.79
CA ARG A 60 12.62 -15.86 17.71
C ARG A 60 13.36 -15.54 16.42
N LEU A 61 13.37 -14.28 15.98
CA LEU A 61 14.07 -13.85 14.77
C LEU A 61 15.59 -14.01 14.93
N VAL A 62 16.14 -13.59 16.07
CA VAL A 62 17.57 -13.75 16.37
C VAL A 62 17.97 -15.23 16.40
N LYS A 63 17.16 -16.08 17.04
CA LYS A 63 17.41 -17.54 17.09
C LYS A 63 17.43 -18.18 15.71
N ALA A 64 16.66 -17.66 14.76
CA ALA A 64 16.65 -18.11 13.37
C ALA A 64 17.81 -17.54 12.53
N GLY A 65 18.76 -16.83 13.15
CA GLY A 65 19.89 -16.23 12.44
C GLY A 65 19.49 -15.05 11.55
N ILE A 66 18.37 -14.38 11.84
CA ILE A 66 17.97 -13.18 11.11
C ILE A 66 18.78 -12.00 11.62
N ASP A 67 19.68 -11.52 10.77
CA ASP A 67 20.58 -10.41 11.02
C ASP A 67 20.29 -9.21 10.09
N GLU A 68 21.14 -8.18 10.17
CA GLU A 68 20.99 -6.96 9.37
C GLU A 68 21.11 -7.24 7.87
N GLU A 69 21.99 -8.16 7.47
CA GLU A 69 22.15 -8.56 6.07
C GLU A 69 20.89 -9.26 5.55
N THR A 70 20.34 -10.19 6.34
CA THR A 70 19.09 -10.89 6.02
C THR A 70 17.94 -9.89 5.88
N LEU A 71 17.79 -8.94 6.81
CA LEU A 71 16.77 -7.89 6.72
C LEU A 71 16.96 -6.99 5.49
N LYS A 72 18.20 -6.70 5.09
CA LYS A 72 18.49 -5.94 3.86
C LYS A 72 18.01 -6.71 2.63
N LYS A 73 18.29 -8.02 2.55
CA LYS A 73 17.78 -8.89 1.47
C LYS A 73 16.26 -8.91 1.41
N VAL A 74 15.57 -8.98 2.56
CA VAL A 74 14.10 -8.90 2.59
C VAL A 74 13.61 -7.55 2.04
N ARG A 75 14.24 -6.44 2.43
CA ARG A 75 13.86 -5.10 1.95
C ARG A 75 14.07 -4.95 0.45
N GLU A 76 15.15 -5.51 -0.08
CA GLU A 76 15.42 -5.52 -1.52
C GLU A 76 14.40 -6.39 -2.27
N ALA A 77 14.09 -7.58 -1.76
CA ALA A 77 13.02 -8.42 -2.30
C ALA A 77 11.68 -7.69 -2.34
N LYS A 78 11.31 -7.01 -1.26
CA LYS A 78 10.09 -6.19 -1.19
C LYS A 78 10.08 -5.07 -2.24
N LYS A 79 11.20 -4.38 -2.43
CA LYS A 79 11.32 -3.33 -3.44
C LYS A 79 11.15 -3.88 -4.84
N MET A 80 11.77 -5.02 -5.16
CA MET A 80 11.63 -5.66 -6.47
C MET A 80 10.17 -6.03 -6.76
N VAL A 81 9.46 -6.58 -5.76
CA VAL A 81 8.02 -6.88 -5.90
C VAL A 81 7.21 -5.61 -6.15
N HIS A 82 7.48 -4.55 -5.39
CA HIS A 82 6.77 -3.29 -5.56
C HIS A 82 7.02 -2.68 -6.95
N SER A 83 8.26 -2.70 -7.44
CA SER A 83 8.61 -2.24 -8.77
C SER A 83 7.93 -3.05 -9.88
N ALA A 84 7.89 -4.39 -9.75
CA ALA A 84 7.20 -5.24 -10.73
C ALA A 84 5.68 -4.96 -10.79
N ILE A 85 5.06 -4.70 -9.63
CA ILE A 85 3.65 -4.29 -9.57
C ILE A 85 3.47 -2.93 -10.24
N GLN A 86 4.33 -1.96 -9.91
CA GLN A 86 4.25 -0.61 -10.47
C GLN A 86 4.42 -0.62 -11.99
N GLU A 87 5.40 -1.34 -12.51
CA GLU A 87 5.63 -1.49 -13.95
C GLU A 87 4.43 -2.13 -14.66
N ALA A 88 3.83 -3.17 -14.07
CA ALA A 88 2.63 -3.79 -14.63
C ALA A 88 1.43 -2.82 -14.67
N VAL A 89 1.27 -2.00 -13.63
CA VAL A 89 0.23 -0.96 -13.55
C VAL A 89 0.46 0.14 -14.59
N GLU A 90 1.69 0.63 -14.71
CA GLU A 90 2.07 1.67 -15.68
C GLU A 90 1.88 1.20 -17.13
N ASN A 91 2.19 -0.08 -17.41
CA ASN A 91 1.98 -0.70 -18.71
C ASN A 91 0.54 -1.19 -18.94
N LYS A 92 -0.36 -1.06 -17.94
CA LYS A 92 -1.73 -1.58 -17.95
C LYS A 92 -1.78 -3.08 -18.32
N ASP A 93 -0.79 -3.83 -17.87
CA ASP A 93 -0.62 -5.27 -18.14
C ASP A 93 -1.16 -6.11 -16.98
N TYR A 94 -2.40 -6.55 -17.13
CA TYR A 94 -3.09 -7.37 -16.14
C TYR A 94 -2.43 -8.74 -15.90
N GLU A 95 -1.88 -9.38 -16.94
CA GLU A 95 -1.29 -10.71 -16.79
C GLU A 95 0.02 -10.63 -16.00
N THR A 96 0.86 -9.64 -16.31
CA THR A 96 2.08 -9.37 -15.53
C THR A 96 1.76 -8.96 -14.10
N PHE A 97 0.72 -8.14 -13.91
CA PHE A 97 0.25 -7.73 -12.59
C PHE A 97 -0.19 -8.95 -11.75
N LYS A 98 -1.00 -9.84 -12.32
CA LYS A 98 -1.49 -11.05 -11.66
C LYS A 98 -0.35 -11.94 -11.17
N VAL A 99 0.69 -12.13 -11.99
CA VAL A 99 1.90 -12.86 -11.59
C VAL A 99 2.65 -12.12 -10.48
N ALA A 100 2.74 -10.80 -10.55
CA ALA A 100 3.41 -9.99 -9.53
C ALA A 100 2.71 -10.04 -8.17
N ILE A 101 1.38 -10.18 -8.13
CA ILE A 101 0.59 -10.19 -6.88
C ILE A 101 0.21 -11.58 -6.37
N ALA A 102 0.51 -12.66 -7.10
CA ALA A 102 -0.02 -14.02 -6.86
C ALA A 102 0.09 -14.54 -5.41
N ASP A 103 1.13 -14.15 -4.68
CA ASP A 103 1.34 -14.57 -3.29
C ASP A 103 1.10 -13.43 -2.27
N SER A 104 0.31 -12.43 -2.64
CA SER A 104 0.03 -11.27 -1.81
C SER A 104 -1.47 -11.14 -1.54
N PRO A 105 -1.89 -10.49 -0.44
CA PRO A 105 -3.31 -10.28 -0.18
C PRO A 105 -4.04 -9.52 -1.30
N LEU A 106 -3.31 -8.84 -2.19
CA LEU A 106 -3.89 -8.20 -3.37
C LEU A 106 -4.44 -9.21 -4.39
N SER A 107 -3.93 -10.45 -4.45
CA SER A 107 -4.45 -11.47 -5.38
C SER A 107 -5.88 -11.88 -5.06
N ASP A 108 -6.24 -11.84 -3.77
CA ASP A 108 -7.58 -12.19 -3.31
C ASP A 108 -8.57 -11.03 -3.51
N ILE A 109 -8.04 -9.82 -3.71
CA ILE A 109 -8.80 -8.59 -3.89
C ILE A 109 -9.00 -8.28 -5.38
N VAL A 110 -7.91 -8.25 -6.14
CA VAL A 110 -7.91 -7.91 -7.56
C VAL A 110 -7.95 -9.20 -8.37
N THR A 111 -9.16 -9.72 -8.55
CA THR A 111 -9.37 -11.05 -9.14
C THR A 111 -9.72 -11.01 -10.62
N THR A 112 -10.23 -9.89 -11.10
CA THR A 112 -10.67 -9.69 -12.48
C THR A 112 -9.91 -8.55 -13.16
N LYS A 113 -10.00 -8.49 -14.49
CA LYS A 113 -9.46 -7.36 -15.26
C LYS A 113 -10.14 -6.04 -14.90
N SER A 114 -11.44 -6.08 -14.60
CA SER A 114 -12.18 -4.87 -14.18
C SER A 114 -11.65 -4.33 -12.84
N ASP A 115 -11.34 -5.20 -11.89
CA ASP A 115 -10.75 -4.80 -10.61
C ASP A 115 -9.36 -4.18 -10.82
N PHE A 116 -8.61 -4.72 -11.79
CA PHE A 116 -7.30 -4.19 -12.16
C PHE A 116 -7.41 -2.82 -12.83
N ASP A 117 -8.37 -2.61 -13.73
CA ASP A 117 -8.58 -1.31 -14.37
C ASP A 117 -8.92 -0.23 -13.33
N LEU A 118 -9.76 -0.55 -12.34
CA LEU A 118 -10.03 0.32 -11.18
C LEU A 118 -8.76 0.57 -10.35
N PHE A 119 -7.94 -0.46 -10.14
CA PHE A 119 -6.67 -0.32 -9.42
C PHE A 119 -5.70 0.61 -10.15
N VAL A 120 -5.63 0.54 -11.48
CA VAL A 120 -4.83 1.43 -12.33
C VAL A 120 -5.34 2.87 -12.21
N GLU A 121 -6.65 3.08 -12.29
CA GLU A 121 -7.27 4.41 -12.13
C GLU A 121 -6.93 5.02 -10.76
N ALA A 122 -7.10 4.26 -9.68
CA ALA A 122 -6.71 4.71 -8.34
C ALA A 122 -5.21 5.03 -8.23
N HIS A 123 -4.35 4.29 -8.95
CA HIS A 123 -2.92 4.57 -9.01
C HIS A 123 -2.62 5.88 -9.76
N GLU A 124 -3.25 6.11 -10.90
CA GLU A 124 -3.12 7.35 -11.70
C GLU A 124 -3.56 8.58 -10.88
N LEU A 125 -4.72 8.51 -10.22
CA LEU A 125 -5.23 9.56 -9.33
C LEU A 125 -4.23 9.91 -8.21
N LYS A 126 -3.55 8.92 -7.62
CA LYS A 126 -2.49 9.18 -6.62
C LYS A 126 -1.26 9.86 -7.18
N MET A 127 -0.90 9.55 -8.43
CA MET A 127 0.22 10.19 -9.11
C MET A 127 -0.09 11.66 -9.44
N GLU A 128 -1.36 11.96 -9.73
CA GLU A 128 -1.89 13.30 -9.96
C GLU A 128 -2.07 14.10 -8.64
N GLY A 129 -2.16 13.41 -7.51
CA GLY A 129 -2.33 14.01 -6.18
C GLY A 129 -3.77 13.99 -5.67
N GLU A 130 -4.68 13.34 -6.38
CA GLU A 130 -6.08 13.12 -6.04
C GLU A 130 -6.23 11.93 -5.07
N TRP A 131 -5.64 12.09 -3.88
CA TRP A 131 -5.56 11.02 -2.88
C TRP A 131 -6.91 10.57 -2.33
N ILE A 132 -7.93 11.44 -2.36
CA ILE A 132 -9.26 11.12 -1.80
C ILE A 132 -9.98 10.17 -2.75
N GLU A 133 -10.09 10.55 -4.03
CA GLU A 133 -10.73 9.76 -5.07
C GLU A 133 -10.06 8.38 -5.22
N ALA A 134 -8.74 8.34 -5.20
CA ALA A 134 -8.01 7.08 -5.22
C ALA A 134 -8.27 6.19 -3.99
N GLU A 135 -8.41 6.77 -2.81
CA GLU A 135 -8.70 6.00 -1.59
C GLU A 135 -10.13 5.45 -1.62
N GLU A 136 -11.09 6.17 -2.21
CA GLU A 136 -12.45 5.68 -2.41
C GLU A 136 -12.45 4.44 -3.32
N ILE A 137 -11.74 4.49 -4.46
CA ILE A 137 -11.62 3.34 -5.37
C ILE A 137 -10.91 2.18 -4.66
N PHE A 138 -9.85 2.43 -3.89
CA PHE A 138 -9.22 1.37 -3.11
C PHE A 138 -10.14 0.78 -2.04
N SER A 139 -10.97 1.59 -1.38
CA SER A 139 -11.96 1.10 -0.43
C SER A 139 -13.04 0.24 -1.11
N GLU A 140 -13.48 0.62 -2.31
CA GLU A 140 -14.44 -0.15 -3.12
C GLU A 140 -13.86 -1.50 -3.54
N LEU A 141 -12.58 -1.54 -3.88
CA LEU A 141 -11.84 -2.78 -4.10
C LEU A 141 -11.63 -3.59 -2.80
N GLY A 142 -11.94 -3.05 -1.63
CA GLY A 142 -11.67 -3.71 -0.35
C GLY A 142 -10.20 -3.63 0.09
N ILE A 143 -9.40 -2.79 -0.56
CA ILE A 143 -8.02 -2.44 -0.18
C ILE A 143 -8.09 -1.37 0.92
N ASN A 144 -8.70 -1.71 2.04
CA ASN A 144 -8.76 -0.84 3.19
C ASN A 144 -7.48 -0.97 4.02
N ARG A 145 -6.94 0.16 4.48
CA ARG A 145 -5.90 0.18 5.50
C ARG A 145 -6.49 -0.32 6.81
N HIS A 146 -6.51 -1.64 7.03
CA HIS A 146 -6.81 -2.26 8.32
C HIS A 146 -5.69 -1.98 9.34
N GLY A 147 -5.51 -0.71 9.68
CA GLY A 147 -4.82 -0.27 10.86
C GLY A 147 -5.76 0.67 11.58
N LYS A 148 -6.00 0.43 12.88
CA LYS A 148 -6.70 1.38 13.77
C LYS A 148 -6.34 2.80 13.35
N PRO A 149 -7.31 3.73 13.19
CA PRO A 149 -6.99 5.11 12.89
C PRO A 149 -6.01 5.59 13.94
N ARG A 150 -4.73 5.69 13.57
CA ARG A 150 -3.79 6.48 14.35
C ARG A 150 -4.35 7.88 14.23
N ASN A 151 -4.74 8.46 15.35
CA ASN A 151 -5.26 9.82 15.52
C ASN A 151 -4.29 10.90 15.00
N HIS A 152 -4.00 10.88 13.71
CA HIS A 152 -3.36 11.93 12.93
C HIS A 152 -4.29 12.45 11.81
N PHE A 153 -5.52 11.92 11.71
CA PHE A 153 -6.57 12.37 10.79
C PHE A 153 -7.39 13.54 11.36
N GLY A 154 -6.71 14.62 11.78
CA GLY A 154 -7.36 15.88 12.11
C GLY A 154 -7.76 16.73 10.90
N MET A 155 -7.62 16.24 9.65
CA MET A 155 -7.71 17.08 8.45
C MET A 155 -8.32 16.43 7.19
N ARG A 156 -8.83 15.18 7.24
CA ARG A 156 -9.23 14.48 5.98
C ARG A 156 -10.64 13.87 5.94
N GLY A 157 -11.41 13.99 7.02
CA GLY A 157 -12.84 13.65 7.02
C GLY A 157 -13.77 14.81 6.66
N HIS A 158 -13.23 16.00 6.38
CA HIS A 158 -14.03 17.22 6.25
C HIS A 158 -14.60 17.48 4.85
N VAL A 159 -14.02 16.92 3.79
CA VAL A 159 -14.37 17.33 2.42
C VAL A 159 -15.80 16.93 2.02
N LEU A 160 -16.23 15.71 2.37
CA LEU A 160 -17.58 15.23 2.03
C LEU A 160 -18.59 15.41 3.18
N SER A 161 -18.12 15.72 4.40
CA SER A 161 -19.01 16.05 5.52
C SER A 161 -19.66 17.42 5.35
N ASP A 162 -19.01 18.28 4.58
CA ASP A 162 -19.45 19.65 4.34
C ASP A 162 -20.43 19.73 3.15
N LEU A 163 -20.64 18.62 2.44
CA LEU A 163 -21.70 18.49 1.43
C LEU A 163 -23.05 18.21 2.11
N ASP A 164 -24.07 18.97 1.73
CA ASP A 164 -25.45 18.62 2.05
C ASP A 164 -25.93 17.37 1.29
N ASP A 165 -27.10 16.86 1.63
CA ASP A 165 -27.61 15.61 1.06
C ASP A 165 -27.85 15.70 -0.45
N VAL A 166 -28.19 16.89 -0.96
CA VAL A 166 -28.44 17.13 -2.39
C VAL A 166 -27.12 17.22 -3.15
N GLN A 167 -26.14 17.95 -2.60
CA GLN A 167 -24.79 18.04 -3.14
C GLN A 167 -24.11 16.67 -3.16
N ARG A 168 -24.34 15.85 -2.13
CA ARG A 168 -23.81 14.47 -2.08
C ARG A 168 -24.42 13.58 -3.17
N GLU A 169 -25.72 13.67 -3.39
CA GLU A 169 -26.41 12.93 -4.47
C GLU A 169 -25.95 13.41 -5.85
N ALA A 170 -25.87 14.73 -6.07
CA ALA A 170 -25.37 15.31 -7.30
C ALA A 170 -23.90 14.94 -7.57
N PHE A 171 -23.07 14.93 -6.52
CA PHE A 171 -21.68 14.50 -6.60
C PHE A 171 -21.59 13.03 -6.97
N GLN A 172 -22.46 12.18 -6.40
CA GLN A 172 -22.53 10.76 -6.72
C GLN A 172 -22.98 10.51 -8.17
N VAL A 173 -23.92 11.28 -8.70
CA VAL A 173 -24.35 11.21 -10.11
C VAL A 173 -23.23 11.65 -11.05
N ALA A 174 -22.59 12.79 -10.76
CA ALA A 174 -21.44 13.28 -11.54
C ALA A 174 -20.28 12.27 -11.52
N ARG A 175 -20.05 11.62 -10.37
CA ARG A 175 -19.09 10.53 -10.20
C ARG A 175 -19.43 9.32 -11.06
N GLN A 176 -20.69 8.89 -11.10
CA GLN A 176 -21.14 7.77 -11.95
C GLN A 176 -20.97 8.03 -13.45
N SER A 177 -21.01 9.30 -13.87
CA SER A 177 -20.77 9.70 -15.26
C SER A 177 -19.33 10.12 -15.55
N ASN A 178 -18.42 10.03 -14.57
CA ASN A 178 -17.04 10.54 -14.65
C ASN A 178 -16.96 12.03 -15.08
N ASP A 179 -17.93 12.84 -14.64
CA ASP A 179 -17.99 14.28 -14.94
C ASP A 179 -17.22 15.07 -13.88
N ARG A 180 -15.90 15.20 -14.12
CA ARG A 180 -14.97 15.87 -13.20
C ARG A 180 -15.26 17.36 -13.04
N GLU A 181 -15.71 18.03 -14.09
CA GLU A 181 -16.03 19.47 -14.03
C GLU A 181 -17.20 19.71 -13.07
N THR A 182 -18.23 18.88 -13.16
CA THR A 182 -19.39 18.94 -12.26
C THR A 182 -19.02 18.56 -10.82
N MET A 183 -18.19 17.54 -10.61
CA MET A 183 -17.68 17.19 -9.26
C MET A 183 -16.92 18.35 -8.62
N HIS A 184 -16.01 18.99 -9.37
CA HIS A 184 -15.28 20.18 -8.89
C HIS A 184 -16.20 21.36 -8.60
N ALA A 185 -17.22 21.58 -9.43
CA ALA A 185 -18.19 22.65 -9.23
C ALA A 185 -18.96 22.45 -7.91
N ILE A 186 -19.40 21.23 -7.63
CA ILE A 186 -20.13 20.88 -6.40
C ILE A 186 -19.26 21.07 -5.16
N LEU A 187 -18.01 20.59 -5.19
CA LEU A 187 -17.07 20.75 -4.06
C LEU A 187 -16.75 22.23 -3.81
N LYS A 188 -16.52 22.99 -4.87
CA LYS A 188 -16.29 24.44 -4.79
C LYS A 188 -17.49 25.19 -4.23
N GLU A 189 -18.71 24.80 -4.64
CA GLU A 189 -19.96 25.35 -4.11
C GLU A 189 -20.11 25.08 -2.61
N ALA A 190 -19.69 23.90 -2.15
CA ALA A 190 -19.63 23.56 -0.73
C ALA A 190 -18.48 24.20 0.05
N GLY A 191 -17.70 25.11 -0.59
CA GLY A 191 -16.56 25.77 0.04
C GLY A 191 -15.35 24.86 0.25
N VAL A 192 -15.34 23.68 -0.38
CA VAL A 192 -14.20 22.75 -0.37
C VAL A 192 -13.26 23.14 -1.50
N GLU A 193 -12.19 23.84 -1.14
CA GLU A 193 -11.13 24.15 -2.10
C GLU A 193 -10.17 22.96 -2.22
N LEU A 194 -10.31 22.21 -3.33
CA LEU A 194 -9.30 21.23 -3.71
C LEU A 194 -8.01 21.97 -4.06
N HIS A 195 -7.04 21.94 -3.15
CA HIS A 195 -5.69 22.44 -3.41
C HIS A 195 -5.03 21.59 -4.49
N HIS A 196 -5.22 21.97 -5.76
CA HIS A 196 -4.39 21.48 -6.85
C HIS A 196 -2.95 21.91 -6.56
N ARG A 197 -2.13 20.98 -6.08
CA ARG A 197 -0.68 21.19 -6.09
C ARG A 197 -0.24 21.12 -7.54
N HIS A 198 -0.18 22.29 -8.18
CA HIS A 198 0.43 22.48 -9.48
C HIS A 198 1.87 21.94 -9.41
N ARG A 199 2.09 20.71 -9.85
CA ARG A 199 3.42 20.12 -9.90
C ARG A 199 3.98 20.54 -11.25
N GLU A 200 4.93 21.49 -11.23
CA GLU A 200 5.82 21.71 -12.36
C GLU A 200 6.34 20.34 -12.82
N GLN A 201 5.99 19.95 -14.05
CA GLN A 201 6.52 18.75 -14.67
C GLN A 201 8.04 18.91 -14.72
N LYS A 202 8.75 18.28 -13.79
CA LYS A 202 10.20 18.18 -13.90
C LYS A 202 10.48 17.22 -15.04
N PRO A 203 11.20 17.63 -16.10
CA PRO A 203 11.51 16.75 -17.20
C PRO A 203 12.31 15.56 -16.67
N ILE A 204 11.79 14.36 -16.93
CA ILE A 204 12.46 13.09 -16.66
C ILE A 204 13.73 13.09 -17.50
N LYS A 205 14.89 13.28 -16.85
CA LYS A 205 16.17 13.03 -17.49
C LYS A 205 16.35 11.53 -17.59
N TRP A 206 16.14 10.99 -18.79
CA TRP A 206 16.57 9.65 -19.17
C TRP A 206 18.09 9.57 -19.06
N ILE A 207 18.59 8.56 -18.37
CA ILE A 207 20.01 8.17 -18.40
C ILE A 207 20.14 7.23 -19.60
N GLU A 208 20.91 7.65 -20.59
CA GLU A 208 21.39 6.81 -21.71
C GLU A 208 22.43 5.77 -21.24
#